data_AF-A0A2I1CCT7-F1
#
_entry.id   AF-A0A2I1CCT7-F1
#
_cell.length_a   1.000
_cell.length_b   1.000
_cell.length_c   1.000
_cell.angle_alpha   90.00
_cell.angle_beta   90.00
_cell.angle_gamma   90.00
#
_symmetry.space_group_name_H-M   'P 1'
#
loop_
_entity.id
_entity.type
_entity.pdbx_description
1 polymer ?
#
loop_
_entity_poly.entity_id
_entity_poly.type
_entity_poly.pdbx_seq_one_letter_code
_entity_poly.pdbx_strand_id
1 'polypeptide(L)'
;MVICSITITLLSILLAGCTSSNGLSNVYLVSLQYKNASTSSLSPNDPVLVNPGIAEKVYSVSHGNSTIREVRAGYMGLCLTLSNGARLCSGSAAALASLVKAEGIQGNDTGAADPLNLIWIAQNFKEKIVFDGLIFITVVLTFLCFILLATFPGWHEEVGEDGSEREVRPFPSWTIMQVVLVLSVLGFMFGLVSIFWQHVNSSAAGTMSESLTYGAIEGHVGTAAMIIGWAAVVCLGIVALALLTMILSIQILRKLTDDI
;
A
#
# COMPACT_ATOMS: atom_id res chain seq x y z
N MET A 1 14.34 16.48 -5.37
CA MET A 1 14.78 15.39 -6.26
C MET A 1 14.96 14.07 -5.52
N VAL A 2 15.92 13.93 -4.60
CA VAL A 2 16.15 12.67 -3.86
C VAL A 2 14.91 12.17 -3.13
N ILE A 3 14.18 13.06 -2.44
CA ILE A 3 12.93 12.67 -1.75
C ILE A 3 11.88 12.20 -2.76
N CYS A 4 11.76 12.84 -3.93
CA CYS A 4 10.84 12.41 -4.99
C CYS A 4 11.19 11.02 -5.53
N SER A 5 12.48 10.72 -5.75
CA SER A 5 12.90 9.37 -6.18
C SER A 5 12.60 8.33 -5.10
N ILE A 6 12.83 8.64 -3.82
CA ILE A 6 12.49 7.75 -2.71
C ILE A 6 10.97 7.50 -2.71
N THR A 7 10.14 8.54 -2.79
CA THR A 7 8.69 8.40 -2.86
C THR A 7 8.26 7.49 -4.02
N ILE A 8 8.79 7.69 -5.22
CA ILE A 8 8.45 6.85 -6.38
C ILE A 8 8.80 5.39 -6.12
N THR A 9 9.98 5.10 -5.54
CA THR A 9 10.37 3.73 -5.20
C THR A 9 9.45 3.11 -4.15
N LEU A 10 9.08 3.85 -3.10
CA LEU A 10 8.17 3.37 -2.05
C LEU A 10 6.78 3.04 -2.62
N LEU A 11 6.20 3.93 -3.44
CA LEU A 11 4.91 3.69 -4.08
C LEU A 11 4.96 2.50 -5.05
N SER A 12 6.07 2.31 -5.76
CA SER A 12 6.26 1.17 -6.66
C SER A 12 6.34 -0.15 -5.90
N ILE A 13 7.06 -0.20 -4.78
CA ILE A 13 7.13 -1.38 -3.90
C ILE A 13 5.75 -1.72 -3.34
N LEU A 14 4.98 -0.69 -2.95
CA LEU A 14 3.62 -0.85 -2.44
C LEU A 14 2.69 -1.50 -3.47
N LEU A 15 2.72 -1.01 -4.73
CA LEU A 15 1.93 -1.57 -5.83
C LEU A 15 2.35 -3.00 -6.18
N ALA A 16 3.65 -3.30 -6.15
CA ALA A 16 4.21 -4.63 -6.41
C ALA A 16 3.98 -5.65 -5.27
N GLY A 17 3.35 -5.24 -4.16
CA GLY A 17 3.06 -6.13 -3.03
C GLY A 17 2.33 -7.41 -3.43
N CYS A 18 2.71 -8.53 -2.80
CA CYS A 18 2.16 -9.86 -3.08
C CYS A 18 2.30 -10.40 -4.51
N THR A 19 3.22 -9.86 -5.33
CA THR A 19 3.48 -10.40 -6.68
C THR A 19 4.56 -11.48 -6.72
N SER A 20 5.40 -11.57 -5.68
CA SER A 20 6.50 -12.55 -5.59
C SER A 20 6.55 -13.19 -4.20
N SER A 21 6.87 -14.48 -4.18
CA SER A 21 7.05 -15.27 -2.95
C SER A 21 8.28 -14.83 -2.12
N ASN A 22 9.23 -14.11 -2.74
CA ASN A 22 10.46 -13.66 -2.09
C ASN A 22 10.38 -12.17 -1.73
N GLY A 23 10.35 -11.87 -0.43
CA GLY A 23 10.38 -10.50 0.13
C GLY A 23 9.06 -9.72 0.00
N LEU A 24 8.46 -9.69 -1.19
CA LEU A 24 7.23 -8.95 -1.48
C LEU A 24 5.97 -9.59 -0.90
N SER A 25 6.02 -10.85 -0.46
CA SER A 25 4.90 -11.53 0.20
C SER A 25 4.53 -10.90 1.56
N ASN A 26 5.42 -10.08 2.13
CA ASN A 26 5.16 -9.37 3.38
C ASN A 26 4.57 -7.97 3.18
N VAL A 27 4.57 -7.48 1.94
CA VAL A 27 3.90 -6.24 1.55
C VAL A 27 2.51 -6.62 1.04
N TYR A 28 1.56 -6.65 1.96
CA TYR A 28 0.15 -6.94 1.68
C TYR A 28 -0.73 -5.87 2.30
N LEU A 29 -1.95 -5.74 1.80
CA LEU A 29 -2.94 -4.82 2.34
C LEU A 29 -3.69 -5.51 3.46
N VAL A 30 -4.35 -6.63 3.14
CA VAL A 30 -5.09 -7.46 4.11
C VAL A 30 -4.53 -8.88 4.10
N SER A 31 -4.48 -9.48 5.28
CA SER A 31 -4.25 -10.91 5.48
C SER A 31 -5.46 -11.52 6.17
N LEU A 32 -5.89 -12.68 5.69
CA LEU A 32 -6.94 -13.50 6.26
C LEU A 32 -6.33 -14.83 6.66
N GLN A 33 -6.39 -15.17 7.95
CA GLN A 33 -5.78 -16.38 8.49
C GLN A 33 -6.82 -17.23 9.21
N TYR A 34 -6.82 -18.55 8.99
CA TYR A 34 -7.63 -19.46 9.78
C TYR A 34 -7.13 -19.56 11.23
N LYS A 35 -8.03 -19.48 12.23
CA LYS A 35 -7.68 -19.73 13.63
C LYS A 35 -7.45 -21.23 13.87
N ASN A 36 -6.47 -21.55 14.71
CA ASN A 36 -6.23 -22.94 15.14
C ASN A 36 -7.23 -23.37 16.23
N ALA A 37 -7.69 -24.61 16.13
CA ALA A 37 -8.66 -25.22 17.06
C ALA A 37 -8.25 -25.18 18.54
N SER A 38 -6.95 -25.18 18.83
CA SER A 38 -6.42 -25.22 20.20
C SER A 38 -6.53 -23.90 20.97
N THR A 39 -6.80 -22.78 20.30
CA THR A 39 -6.96 -21.45 20.92
C THR A 39 -8.41 -20.99 21.03
N SER A 40 -9.34 -21.70 20.39
CA SER A 40 -10.74 -21.30 20.30
C SER A 40 -11.58 -22.24 21.17
N SER A 41 -11.89 -21.80 22.39
CA SER A 41 -12.92 -22.44 23.20
C SER A 41 -14.18 -22.60 22.36
N LEU A 42 -14.59 -23.85 22.15
CA LEU A 42 -15.82 -24.22 21.47
C LEU A 42 -16.96 -23.34 21.99
N SER A 43 -17.61 -22.62 21.08
CA SER A 43 -18.65 -21.62 21.32
C SER A 43 -18.14 -20.24 21.81
N PRO A 44 -18.26 -19.18 20.99
CA PRO A 44 -18.35 -17.84 21.53
C PRO A 44 -19.63 -17.80 22.38
N ASN A 45 -19.50 -18.02 23.70
CA ASN A 45 -20.56 -17.73 24.67
C ASN A 45 -20.70 -16.22 24.84
N ASP A 46 -20.86 -15.51 23.72
CA ASP A 46 -21.15 -14.10 23.69
C ASP A 46 -22.65 -13.93 23.92
N PRO A 47 -23.08 -13.22 24.99
CA PRO A 47 -24.49 -13.00 25.29
C PRO A 47 -25.24 -12.23 24.19
N VAL A 48 -24.53 -11.60 23.24
CA VAL A 48 -25.10 -10.89 22.09
C VAL A 48 -25.46 -11.83 20.94
N LEU A 49 -24.93 -13.06 20.93
CA LEU A 49 -25.11 -14.00 19.82
C LEU A 49 -26.47 -14.72 19.91
N VAL A 50 -27.47 -14.18 19.20
CA VAL A 50 -28.85 -14.69 19.21
C VAL A 50 -28.98 -16.12 18.67
N ASN A 51 -28.11 -16.53 17.73
CA ASN A 51 -28.10 -17.88 17.16
C ASN A 51 -26.68 -18.47 17.17
N PRO A 52 -26.26 -19.11 18.27
CA PRO A 52 -24.93 -19.70 18.38
C PRO A 52 -24.71 -20.91 17.45
N GLY A 53 -25.79 -21.56 17.00
CA GLY A 53 -25.69 -22.73 16.13
C GLY A 53 -25.15 -22.41 14.73
N ILE A 54 -25.26 -21.16 14.26
CA ILE A 54 -24.62 -20.75 13.00
C ILE A 54 -23.11 -20.61 13.19
N ALA A 55 -22.67 -19.96 14.27
CA ALA A 55 -21.26 -19.84 14.59
C ALA A 55 -20.62 -21.22 14.71
N GLU A 56 -21.23 -22.15 15.45
CA GLU A 56 -20.75 -23.52 15.60
C GLU A 56 -20.59 -24.24 14.25
N LYS A 57 -21.55 -24.08 13.33
CA LYS A 57 -21.45 -24.65 11.97
C LYS A 57 -20.30 -24.05 11.18
N VAL A 58 -20.13 -22.73 11.20
CA VAL A 58 -19.01 -22.05 10.51
C VAL A 58 -17.67 -22.52 11.07
N TYR A 59 -17.56 -22.65 12.40
CA TYR A 59 -16.39 -23.21 13.06
C TYR A 59 -16.14 -24.67 12.65
N SER A 60 -17.16 -25.51 12.63
CA SER A 60 -17.01 -26.92 12.25
C SER A 60 -16.46 -27.11 10.82
N VAL A 61 -16.83 -26.21 9.90
CA VAL A 61 -16.37 -26.23 8.50
C VAL A 61 -14.95 -25.67 8.39
N SER A 62 -14.63 -24.60 9.12
CA SER A 62 -13.30 -23.98 9.08
C SER A 62 -12.20 -24.84 9.72
N HIS A 63 -12.57 -25.73 10.63
CA HIS A 63 -11.67 -26.61 11.38
C HIS A 63 -11.31 -27.91 10.65
N GLY A 64 -11.75 -28.06 9.38
CA GLY A 64 -11.23 -29.11 8.51
C GLY A 64 -9.71 -28.98 8.33
N ASN A 65 -9.03 -30.07 7.93
CA ASN A 65 -7.59 -30.06 7.65
C ASN A 65 -7.31 -29.17 6.41
N SER A 66 -7.18 -27.86 6.62
CA SER A 66 -7.01 -26.90 5.55
C SER A 66 -5.58 -26.88 5.04
N THR A 67 -5.43 -27.00 3.72
CA THR A 67 -4.13 -26.85 3.07
C THR A 67 -3.65 -25.40 3.13
N ILE A 68 -4.58 -24.45 3.13
CA ILE A 68 -4.31 -23.02 3.23
C ILE A 68 -4.40 -22.60 4.70
N ARG A 69 -3.36 -21.91 5.17
CA ARG A 69 -3.34 -21.29 6.49
C ARG A 69 -3.70 -19.81 6.43
N GLU A 70 -3.17 -19.10 5.44
CA GLU A 70 -3.27 -17.64 5.32
C GLU A 70 -3.37 -17.21 3.87
N VAL A 71 -4.21 -16.21 3.59
CA VAL A 71 -4.34 -15.57 2.28
C VAL A 71 -4.09 -14.07 2.43
N ARG A 72 -3.14 -13.55 1.66
CA ARG A 72 -2.74 -12.14 1.65
C ARG A 72 -3.10 -11.52 0.31
N ALA A 73 -3.71 -10.35 0.33
CA ALA A 73 -4.00 -9.58 -0.88
C ALA A 73 -3.20 -8.27 -0.89
N GLY A 74 -2.46 -8.02 -1.97
CA GLY A 74 -1.85 -6.73 -2.30
C GLY A 74 -2.68 -5.97 -3.34
N TYR A 75 -2.11 -4.92 -3.93
CA TYR A 75 -2.78 -4.18 -5.00
C TYR A 75 -2.90 -5.03 -6.28
N MET A 76 -1.80 -5.62 -6.71
CA MET A 76 -1.74 -6.36 -7.99
C MET A 76 -1.73 -7.88 -7.80
N GLY A 77 -1.24 -8.37 -6.66
CA GLY A 77 -1.04 -9.80 -6.41
C GLY A 77 -1.79 -10.36 -5.20
N LEU A 78 -1.89 -11.68 -5.15
CA LEU A 78 -2.32 -12.45 -3.99
C LEU A 78 -1.23 -13.45 -3.62
N CYS A 79 -1.06 -13.69 -2.33
CA CYS A 79 -0.18 -14.74 -1.81
C CYS A 79 -0.93 -15.67 -0.87
N LEU A 80 -0.61 -16.97 -0.92
CA LEU A 80 -1.04 -17.96 0.06
C LEU A 80 0.15 -18.39 0.90
N THR A 81 -0.12 -18.68 2.16
CA THR A 81 0.75 -19.49 3.00
C THR A 81 0.06 -20.83 3.23
N LEU A 82 0.69 -21.92 2.80
CA LEU A 82 0.19 -23.27 3.01
C LEU A 82 0.53 -23.78 4.42
N SER A 83 -0.13 -24.85 4.85
CA SER A 83 0.11 -25.49 6.14
C SER A 83 1.56 -26.01 6.32
N ASN A 84 2.22 -26.39 5.21
CA ASN A 84 3.64 -26.78 5.17
C ASN A 84 4.61 -25.58 5.24
N GLY A 85 4.11 -24.34 5.32
CA GLY A 85 4.90 -23.12 5.35
C GLY A 85 5.34 -22.59 3.98
N ALA A 86 5.04 -23.30 2.89
CA ALA A 86 5.32 -22.83 1.54
C ALA A 86 4.46 -21.59 1.22
N ARG A 87 5.03 -20.65 0.47
CA ARG A 87 4.36 -19.42 0.03
C ARG A 87 4.26 -19.35 -1.48
N LEU A 88 3.03 -19.22 -1.97
CA LEU A 88 2.74 -19.14 -3.39
C LEU A 88 2.09 -17.78 -3.69
N CYS A 89 2.66 -17.02 -4.61
CA CYS A 89 2.14 -15.71 -5.00
C CYS A 89 1.80 -15.69 -6.48
N SER A 90 0.69 -15.03 -6.84
CA SER A 90 0.25 -14.87 -8.23
C SER A 90 -0.64 -13.64 -8.39
N GLY A 91 -0.61 -13.02 -9.57
CA GLY A 91 -1.56 -11.99 -9.96
C GLY A 91 -2.99 -12.51 -10.17
N SER A 92 -3.14 -13.81 -10.44
CA SER A 92 -4.42 -14.45 -10.73
C SER A 92 -4.87 -15.37 -9.60
N ALA A 93 -6.00 -15.05 -8.99
CA ALA A 93 -6.65 -15.89 -7.99
C ALA A 93 -7.06 -17.26 -8.58
N ALA A 94 -7.47 -17.30 -9.86
CA ALA A 94 -7.84 -18.54 -10.53
C ALA A 94 -6.62 -19.47 -10.71
N ALA A 95 -5.46 -18.92 -11.07
CA ALA A 95 -4.22 -19.69 -11.15
C ALA A 95 -3.84 -20.26 -9.77
N LEU A 96 -3.95 -19.43 -8.73
CA LEU A 96 -3.63 -19.82 -7.36
C LEU A 96 -4.59 -20.91 -6.83
N ALA A 97 -5.88 -20.79 -7.10
CA ALA A 97 -6.87 -21.81 -6.80
C ALA A 97 -6.62 -23.12 -7.58
N SER A 98 -6.16 -23.04 -8.84
CA SER A 98 -5.82 -24.23 -9.62
C SER A 98 -4.60 -24.97 -9.07
N LEU A 99 -3.60 -24.23 -8.56
CA LEU A 99 -2.41 -24.81 -7.92
C LEU A 99 -2.79 -25.50 -6.62
N VAL A 100 -3.59 -24.85 -5.77
CA VAL A 100 -4.08 -25.46 -4.53
C VAL A 100 -4.97 -26.66 -4.80
N LYS A 101 -5.80 -26.64 -5.84
CA LYS A 101 -6.57 -27.83 -6.26
C LYS A 101 -5.64 -28.95 -6.72
N ALA A 102 -4.61 -28.64 -7.50
CA ALA A 102 -3.65 -29.64 -7.96
C ALA A 102 -2.84 -30.27 -6.81
N GLU A 103 -2.45 -29.48 -5.83
CA GLU A 103 -1.74 -29.93 -4.62
C GLU A 103 -2.69 -30.66 -3.66
N GLY A 104 -3.93 -30.18 -3.54
CA GLY A 104 -5.01 -30.77 -2.75
C GLY A 104 -5.58 -32.07 -3.34
N ILE A 105 -5.41 -32.36 -4.63
CA ILE A 105 -5.82 -33.62 -5.28
C ILE A 105 -5.07 -34.85 -4.71
N GLN A 106 -4.02 -34.66 -3.91
CA GLN A 106 -3.43 -35.75 -3.13
C GLN A 106 -4.31 -36.20 -1.93
N GLY A 107 -5.35 -35.43 -1.57
CA GLY A 107 -6.40 -35.78 -0.61
C GLY A 107 -7.79 -35.57 -1.22
N ASN A 108 -8.69 -36.54 -1.10
CA ASN A 108 -9.90 -36.71 -1.91
C ASN A 108 -11.00 -35.61 -1.79
N ASP A 109 -10.76 -34.46 -1.16
CA ASP A 109 -11.77 -33.42 -0.90
C ASP A 109 -11.27 -32.01 -1.24
N THR A 110 -11.65 -31.47 -2.41
CA THR A 110 -11.32 -30.09 -2.83
C THR A 110 -11.91 -29.02 -1.92
N GLY A 111 -12.97 -29.35 -1.17
CA GLY A 111 -13.57 -28.47 -0.15
C GLY A 111 -12.76 -28.38 1.14
N ALA A 112 -11.84 -29.32 1.39
CA ALA A 112 -10.95 -29.27 2.54
C ALA A 112 -9.81 -28.27 2.35
N ALA A 113 -9.41 -27.97 1.10
CA ALA A 113 -8.26 -27.13 0.83
C ALA A 113 -8.46 -25.66 1.27
N ASP A 114 -9.65 -25.10 1.04
CA ASP A 114 -10.07 -23.75 1.39
C ASP A 114 -11.57 -23.72 1.83
N PRO A 115 -11.90 -24.18 3.05
CA PRO A 115 -13.28 -24.42 3.48
C PRO A 115 -14.17 -23.17 3.48
N LEU A 116 -13.62 -21.99 3.75
CA LEU A 116 -14.34 -20.71 3.75
C LEU A 116 -14.08 -19.87 2.48
N ASN A 117 -13.41 -20.42 1.48
CA ASN A 117 -13.06 -19.75 0.22
C ASN A 117 -12.33 -18.40 0.44
N LEU A 118 -11.28 -18.38 1.27
CA LEU A 118 -10.48 -17.17 1.52
C LEU A 118 -9.86 -16.62 0.24
N ILE A 119 -9.48 -17.48 -0.72
CA ILE A 119 -8.97 -17.02 -2.03
C ILE A 119 -10.01 -16.14 -2.72
N TRP A 120 -11.29 -16.54 -2.67
CA TRP A 120 -12.38 -15.79 -3.30
C TRP A 120 -12.68 -14.49 -2.56
N ILE A 121 -12.65 -14.49 -1.22
CA ILE A 121 -12.83 -13.28 -0.41
C ILE A 121 -11.69 -12.28 -0.72
N ALA A 122 -10.45 -12.75 -0.73
CA ALA A 122 -9.28 -11.93 -1.03
C ALA A 122 -9.29 -11.38 -2.47
N GLN A 123 -9.76 -12.17 -3.44
CA GLN A 123 -9.95 -11.71 -4.82
C GLN A 123 -11.00 -10.59 -4.88
N ASN A 124 -12.16 -10.77 -4.25
CA ASN A 124 -13.20 -9.74 -4.25
C ASN A 124 -12.72 -8.44 -3.58
N PHE A 125 -11.95 -8.55 -2.49
CA PHE A 125 -11.32 -7.38 -1.87
C PHE A 125 -10.42 -6.64 -2.88
N LYS A 126 -9.52 -7.36 -3.55
CA LYS A 126 -8.61 -6.78 -4.54
C LYS A 126 -9.35 -6.13 -5.72
N GLU A 127 -10.39 -6.77 -6.24
CA GLU A 127 -11.07 -6.30 -7.46
C GLU A 127 -12.15 -5.24 -7.22
N LYS A 128 -12.80 -5.25 -6.04
CA LYS A 128 -13.97 -4.40 -5.77
C LYS A 128 -13.73 -3.29 -4.75
N ILE A 129 -12.75 -3.46 -3.86
CA ILE A 129 -12.53 -2.56 -2.72
C ILE A 129 -11.24 -1.75 -2.90
N VAL A 130 -10.20 -2.35 -3.47
CA VAL A 130 -8.92 -1.67 -3.72
C VAL A 130 -9.04 -0.79 -4.96
N PHE A 131 -8.65 0.48 -4.84
CA PHE A 131 -8.54 1.43 -5.95
C PHE A 131 -7.08 1.88 -6.08
N ASP A 132 -6.38 1.37 -7.10
CA ASP A 132 -4.98 1.67 -7.39
C ASP A 132 -4.80 2.91 -8.28
N GLY A 133 -5.86 3.37 -8.96
CA GLY A 133 -5.81 4.49 -9.89
C GLY A 133 -5.26 5.79 -9.29
N LEU A 134 -5.61 6.14 -8.04
CA LEU A 134 -5.08 7.34 -7.38
C LEU A 134 -3.57 7.23 -7.11
N ILE A 135 -3.06 6.03 -6.81
CA ILE A 135 -1.62 5.81 -6.62
C ILE A 135 -0.89 5.98 -7.94
N PHE A 136 -1.41 5.42 -9.03
CA PHE A 136 -0.82 5.60 -10.36
C PHE A 136 -0.74 7.08 -10.75
N ILE A 137 -1.81 7.83 -10.55
CA ILE A 137 -1.82 9.28 -10.79
C ILE A 137 -0.76 9.97 -9.92
N THR A 138 -0.68 9.62 -8.64
CA THR A 138 0.31 10.18 -7.70
C THR A 138 1.75 9.91 -8.17
N VAL A 139 2.04 8.69 -8.63
CA VAL A 139 3.37 8.33 -9.16
C VAL A 139 3.70 9.17 -10.40
N VAL A 140 2.77 9.32 -11.34
CA VAL A 140 2.96 10.12 -12.56
C VAL A 140 3.20 11.59 -12.22
N LEU A 141 2.38 12.18 -11.34
CA LEU A 141 2.54 13.57 -10.92
C LEU A 141 3.89 13.80 -10.22
N THR A 142 4.30 12.85 -9.37
CA THR A 142 5.59 12.90 -8.66
C THR A 142 6.76 12.77 -9.64
N PHE A 143 6.62 11.96 -10.68
CA PHE A 143 7.62 11.80 -11.73
C PHE A 143 7.76 13.06 -12.60
N LEU A 144 6.64 13.70 -12.97
CA LEU A 144 6.67 14.99 -13.67
C LEU A 144 7.32 16.08 -12.79
N CYS A 145 6.99 16.11 -11.50
CA CYS A 145 7.64 16.99 -10.53
C CYS A 145 9.16 16.71 -10.45
N PHE A 146 9.58 15.45 -10.46
CA PHE A 146 11.00 15.07 -10.48
C PHE A 146 11.74 15.61 -11.71
N ILE A 147 11.15 15.47 -12.91
CA ILE A 147 11.75 15.98 -14.16
C ILE A 147 11.88 17.51 -14.12
N LEU A 148 10.83 18.21 -13.71
CA LEU A 148 10.86 19.68 -13.63
C LEU A 148 11.82 20.20 -12.55
N LEU A 149 12.02 19.45 -11.47
CA LEU A 149 13.06 19.78 -10.49
C LEU A 149 14.47 19.54 -11.03
N ALA A 150 14.65 18.60 -11.97
CA ALA A 150 15.93 18.36 -12.62
C ALA A 150 16.35 19.50 -13.55
N THR A 151 15.40 20.31 -14.05
CA THR A 151 15.72 21.48 -14.87
C THR A 151 16.11 22.71 -14.05
N PHE A 152 16.16 22.60 -12.72
CA PHE A 152 16.57 23.73 -11.88
C PHE A 152 18.06 24.00 -12.08
N PRO A 153 18.44 25.28 -12.29
CA PRO A 153 19.83 25.62 -12.50
C PRO A 153 20.68 25.25 -11.28
N GLY A 154 21.80 24.58 -11.55
CA GLY A 154 22.80 24.19 -10.56
C GLY A 154 23.60 25.39 -10.05
N TRP A 155 24.49 25.16 -9.09
CA TRP A 155 25.49 26.14 -8.70
C TRP A 155 26.45 26.40 -9.86
N HIS A 156 26.77 27.66 -10.12
CA HIS A 156 27.82 28.07 -11.05
C HIS A 156 28.70 29.09 -10.37
N GLU A 157 29.99 28.94 -10.60
CA GLU A 157 31.01 29.89 -10.17
C GLU A 157 31.10 31.01 -11.20
N GLU A 158 30.92 32.24 -10.75
CA GLU A 158 31.19 33.44 -11.54
C GLU A 158 32.40 34.15 -10.92
N VAL A 159 33.38 34.52 -11.74
CA VAL A 159 34.53 35.31 -11.29
C VAL A 159 34.11 36.78 -11.29
N GLY A 160 34.09 37.40 -10.11
CA GLY A 160 33.79 38.83 -9.94
C GLY A 160 34.86 39.73 -10.56
N GLU A 161 34.54 41.01 -10.76
CA GLU A 161 35.50 42.03 -11.26
C GLU A 161 36.73 42.21 -10.35
N ASP A 162 36.64 41.78 -9.10
CA ASP A 162 37.70 41.76 -8.08
C ASP A 162 38.59 40.50 -8.15
N GLY A 163 38.30 39.57 -9.07
CA GLY A 163 38.97 38.28 -9.16
C GLY A 163 38.54 37.26 -8.10
N SER A 164 37.50 37.58 -7.31
CA SER A 164 36.94 36.69 -6.30
C SER A 164 35.94 35.71 -6.94
N GLU A 165 36.09 34.42 -6.66
CA GLU A 165 35.14 33.40 -7.06
C GLU A 165 33.85 33.54 -6.23
N ARG A 166 32.73 33.80 -6.91
CA ARG A 166 31.42 33.94 -6.29
C ARG A 166 30.50 32.85 -6.79
N GLU A 167 30.03 32.00 -5.88
CA GLU A 167 28.99 31.02 -6.20
C GLU A 167 27.64 31.73 -6.34
N VAL A 168 27.10 31.79 -7.56
CA VAL A 168 25.80 32.39 -7.84
C VAL A 168 24.81 31.29 -8.20
N ARG A 169 23.62 31.36 -7.61
CA ARG A 169 22.52 30.45 -7.92
C ARG A 169 21.38 31.27 -8.56
N PRO A 170 21.17 31.16 -9.87
CA PRO A 170 20.14 31.93 -10.55
C PRO A 170 18.77 31.41 -10.13
N PHE A 171 17.82 32.35 -10.05
CA PHE A 171 16.46 31.99 -9.70
C PHE A 171 15.83 31.12 -10.80
N PRO A 172 15.16 30.02 -10.44
CA PRO A 172 14.39 29.27 -11.41
C PRO A 172 13.27 30.14 -11.99
N SER A 173 12.82 29.81 -13.19
CA SER A 173 11.72 30.55 -13.82
C SER A 173 10.44 30.41 -12.99
N TRP A 174 9.72 31.53 -12.86
CA TRP A 174 8.56 31.63 -11.97
C TRP A 174 7.44 30.65 -12.37
N THR A 175 7.22 30.48 -13.67
CA THR A 175 6.22 29.54 -14.21
C THR A 175 6.55 28.10 -13.85
N ILE A 176 7.80 27.68 -13.98
CA ILE A 176 8.20 26.30 -13.63
C ILE A 176 8.01 26.08 -12.13
N MET A 177 8.40 27.04 -11.28
CA MET A 177 8.20 26.94 -9.83
C MET A 177 6.72 26.76 -9.45
N GLN A 178 5.82 27.51 -10.07
CA GLN A 178 4.37 27.38 -9.80
C GLN A 178 3.81 26.03 -10.26
N VAL A 179 4.17 25.58 -11.46
CA VAL A 179 3.73 24.29 -11.99
C VAL A 179 4.22 23.15 -11.08
N VAL A 180 5.49 23.19 -10.67
CA VAL A 180 6.08 22.20 -9.75
C VAL A 180 5.36 22.17 -8.40
N LEU A 181 5.01 23.34 -7.84
CA LEU A 181 4.24 23.42 -6.60
C LEU A 181 2.86 22.78 -6.76
N VAL A 182 2.12 23.13 -7.80
CA VAL A 182 0.77 22.60 -8.06
C VAL A 182 0.81 21.08 -8.23
N LEU A 183 1.74 20.57 -9.03
CA LEU A 183 1.93 19.13 -9.21
C LEU A 183 2.26 18.42 -7.90
N SER A 184 3.12 19.01 -7.06
CA SER A 184 3.49 18.44 -5.76
C SER A 184 2.33 18.43 -4.78
N VAL A 185 1.51 19.50 -4.73
CA VAL A 185 0.35 19.58 -3.83
C VAL A 185 -0.74 18.61 -4.27
N LEU A 186 -1.02 18.52 -5.59
CA LEU A 186 -1.96 17.54 -6.11
C LEU A 186 -1.50 16.11 -5.86
N GLY A 187 -0.20 15.83 -6.07
CA GLY A 187 0.40 14.53 -5.75
C GLY A 187 0.27 14.19 -4.27
N PHE A 188 0.52 15.13 -3.37
CA PHE A 188 0.33 14.93 -1.93
C PHE A 188 -1.14 14.63 -1.59
N MET A 189 -2.09 15.40 -2.12
CA MET A 189 -3.52 15.20 -1.84
C MET A 189 -4.02 13.84 -2.34
N PHE A 190 -3.70 13.46 -3.58
CA PHE A 190 -4.09 12.14 -4.10
C PHE A 190 -3.40 10.99 -3.37
N GLY A 191 -2.12 11.15 -3.04
CA GLY A 191 -1.39 10.18 -2.22
C GLY A 191 -2.01 9.98 -0.85
N LEU A 192 -2.36 11.08 -0.16
CA LEU A 192 -3.00 11.06 1.16
C LEU A 192 -4.36 10.36 1.09
N VAL A 193 -5.22 10.76 0.16
CA VAL A 193 -6.55 10.14 -0.02
C VAL A 193 -6.39 8.65 -0.31
N SER A 194 -5.46 8.27 -1.17
CA SER A 194 -5.28 6.87 -1.56
C SER A 194 -4.80 5.99 -0.41
N ILE A 195 -3.77 6.39 0.33
CA ILE A 195 -3.24 5.59 1.46
C ILE A 195 -4.25 5.54 2.60
N PHE A 196 -4.94 6.65 2.87
CA PHE A 196 -5.99 6.68 3.87
C PHE A 196 -7.15 5.74 3.50
N TRP A 197 -7.64 5.83 2.27
CA TRP A 197 -8.68 4.94 1.74
C TRP A 197 -8.28 3.47 1.87
N GLN A 198 -7.05 3.13 1.49
CA GLN A 198 -6.58 1.77 1.58
C GLN A 198 -6.46 1.25 3.01
N HIS A 199 -5.99 2.09 3.94
CA HIS A 199 -5.88 1.73 5.36
C HIS A 199 -7.26 1.43 5.95
N VAL A 200 -8.24 2.30 5.70
CA VAL A 200 -9.62 2.13 6.17
C VAL A 200 -10.24 0.86 5.57
N ASN A 201 -10.14 0.67 4.25
CA ASN A 201 -10.71 -0.49 3.58
C ASN A 201 -10.09 -1.81 4.03
N SER A 202 -8.77 -1.84 4.22
CA SER A 202 -8.10 -3.03 4.72
C SER A 202 -8.52 -3.38 6.14
N SER A 203 -8.66 -2.36 7.00
CA SER A 203 -9.14 -2.56 8.38
C SER A 203 -10.58 -3.06 8.39
N ALA A 204 -11.46 -2.42 7.60
CA ALA A 204 -12.84 -2.83 7.47
C ALA A 204 -12.98 -4.26 6.92
N ALA A 205 -12.21 -4.63 5.90
CA ALA A 205 -12.23 -5.97 5.31
C ALA A 205 -11.77 -7.05 6.32
N GLY A 206 -10.73 -6.77 7.11
CA GLY A 206 -10.26 -7.67 8.17
C GLY A 206 -11.34 -7.90 9.24
N THR A 207 -11.84 -6.82 9.82
CA THR A 207 -12.87 -6.86 10.88
C THR A 207 -14.19 -7.47 10.40
N MET A 208 -14.60 -7.13 9.17
CA MET A 208 -15.84 -7.68 8.58
C MET A 208 -15.69 -9.18 8.30
N SER A 209 -14.52 -9.63 7.83
CA SER A 209 -14.27 -11.06 7.61
C SER A 209 -14.27 -11.83 8.94
N GLU A 210 -13.66 -11.27 9.99
CA GLU A 210 -13.71 -11.87 11.32
C GLU A 210 -15.14 -11.93 11.86
N SER A 211 -15.90 -10.84 11.74
CA SER A 211 -17.28 -10.76 12.23
C SER A 211 -18.22 -11.71 11.49
N LEU A 212 -18.15 -11.77 10.15
CA LEU A 212 -19.00 -12.64 9.33
C LEU A 212 -18.69 -14.12 9.50
N THR A 213 -17.44 -14.44 9.88
CA THR A 213 -17.03 -15.82 10.16
C THR A 213 -17.10 -16.16 11.65
N TYR A 214 -17.74 -15.31 12.46
CA TYR A 214 -17.90 -15.49 13.91
C TYR A 214 -16.57 -15.72 14.63
N GLY A 215 -15.47 -15.19 14.09
CA GLY A 215 -14.13 -15.36 14.62
C GLY A 215 -13.37 -16.58 14.11
N ALA A 216 -13.89 -17.35 13.15
CA ALA A 216 -13.18 -18.50 12.58
C ALA A 216 -11.94 -18.09 11.75
N ILE A 217 -11.92 -16.85 11.25
CA ILE A 217 -10.79 -16.24 10.55
C ILE A 217 -10.33 -14.99 11.33
N GLU A 218 -9.03 -14.79 11.44
CA GLU A 218 -8.41 -13.53 11.86
C GLU A 218 -8.07 -12.68 10.64
N GLY A 219 -8.52 -11.42 10.67
CA GLY A 219 -8.14 -10.41 9.70
C GLY A 219 -7.00 -9.54 10.22
N HIS A 220 -5.93 -9.39 9.45
CA HIS A 220 -4.82 -8.49 9.79
C HIS A 220 -4.58 -7.47 8.69
N VAL A 221 -4.27 -6.24 9.10
CA VAL A 221 -3.78 -5.19 8.21
C VAL A 221 -2.27 -5.35 8.02
N GLY A 222 -1.79 -5.26 6.80
CA GLY A 222 -0.36 -5.41 6.49
C GLY A 222 0.44 -4.19 6.93
N THR A 223 1.10 -4.33 8.08
CA THR A 223 1.89 -3.27 8.71
C THR A 223 2.99 -2.73 7.79
N ALA A 224 3.69 -3.61 7.05
CA ALA A 224 4.73 -3.21 6.12
C ALA A 224 4.20 -2.29 5.00
N ALA A 225 3.07 -2.64 4.39
CA ALA A 225 2.43 -1.82 3.36
C ALA A 225 1.97 -0.47 3.93
N MET A 226 1.45 -0.46 5.16
CA MET A 226 1.03 0.78 5.83
C MET A 226 2.22 1.70 6.13
N ILE A 227 3.33 1.17 6.62
CA ILE A 227 4.54 1.96 6.89
C ILE A 227 5.07 2.55 5.58
N ILE A 228 5.19 1.75 4.52
CA ILE A 228 5.68 2.22 3.21
C ILE A 228 4.76 3.30 2.63
N GLY A 229 3.44 3.09 2.68
CA GLY A 229 2.45 4.04 2.18
C GLY A 229 2.48 5.37 2.93
N TRP A 230 2.44 5.34 4.26
CA TRP A 230 2.49 6.56 5.08
C TRP A 230 3.84 7.27 4.99
N ALA A 231 4.95 6.54 4.91
CA ALA A 231 6.27 7.12 4.66
C ALA A 231 6.30 7.88 3.33
N ALA A 232 5.73 7.32 2.26
CA ALA A 232 5.62 7.99 0.97
C ALA A 232 4.77 9.29 1.05
N VAL A 233 3.64 9.26 1.78
CA VAL A 233 2.80 10.45 2.00
C VAL A 233 3.53 11.54 2.78
N VAL A 234 4.27 11.18 3.83
CA VAL A 234 5.10 12.13 4.59
C VAL A 234 6.17 12.73 3.69
N CYS A 235 6.86 11.92 2.88
CA CYS A 235 7.83 12.42 1.90
C CYS A 235 7.20 13.39 0.89
N LEU A 236 5.99 13.11 0.38
CA LEU A 236 5.25 14.03 -0.50
C LEU A 236 4.91 15.35 0.21
N GLY A 237 4.47 15.28 1.47
CA GLY A 237 4.17 16.45 2.29
C GLY A 237 5.41 17.32 2.52
N ILE A 238 6.55 16.70 2.82
CA ILE A 238 7.84 17.40 2.97
C ILE A 238 8.23 18.10 1.66
N VAL A 239 8.08 17.44 0.51
CA VAL A 239 8.38 18.06 -0.79
C VAL A 239 7.45 19.25 -1.05
N ALA A 240 6.15 19.10 -0.82
CA ALA A 240 5.19 20.18 -1.03
C ALA A 240 5.48 21.40 -0.13
N LEU A 241 5.77 21.16 1.16
CA LEU A 241 6.12 22.22 2.10
C LEU A 241 7.45 22.88 1.75
N ALA A 242 8.47 22.11 1.38
CA ALA A 242 9.78 22.65 0.99
C ALA A 242 9.70 23.53 -0.27
N LEU A 243 8.87 23.16 -1.23
CA LEU A 243 8.62 23.97 -2.43
C LEU A 243 7.85 25.24 -2.09
N LEU A 244 6.85 25.14 -1.20
CA LEU A 244 6.08 26.30 -0.75
C LEU A 244 6.99 27.31 -0.03
N THR A 245 7.83 26.86 0.91
CA THR A 245 8.75 27.74 1.64
C THR A 245 9.78 28.37 0.72
N MET A 246 10.31 27.62 -0.25
CA MET A 246 11.23 28.13 -1.26
C MET A 246 10.58 29.21 -2.14
N ILE A 247 9.32 29.04 -2.54
CA ILE A 247 8.61 30.04 -3.35
C ILE A 247 8.36 31.31 -2.54
N LEU A 248 7.91 31.17 -1.28
CA LEU A 248 7.66 32.31 -0.40
C LEU A 248 8.94 33.10 -0.08
N SER A 249 10.07 32.41 0.16
CA SER A 249 11.34 33.08 0.45
C SER A 249 11.84 33.89 -0.75
N ILE A 250 11.73 33.36 -1.97
CA ILE A 250 12.10 34.07 -3.20
C ILE A 250 11.20 35.29 -3.42
N GLN A 251 9.90 35.19 -3.14
CA GLN A 251 8.99 36.33 -3.24
C GLN A 251 9.34 37.45 -2.26
N ILE A 252 9.67 37.10 -1.01
CA ILE A 252 10.10 38.07 0.00
C ILE A 252 11.42 38.74 -0.42
N LEU A 253 12.39 37.96 -0.90
CA LEU A 253 13.69 38.48 -1.32
C LEU A 253 13.58 39.45 -2.51
N ARG A 254 12.75 39.12 -3.51
CA ARG A 254 12.45 40.02 -4.65
C ARG A 254 11.85 41.32 -4.17
N LYS A 255 10.85 41.25 -3.27
CA LYS A 255 10.23 42.45 -2.71
C LYS A 255 11.23 43.36 -1.98
N LEU A 256 12.14 42.78 -1.19
CA LEU A 256 13.17 43.54 -0.47
C LEU A 256 14.25 44.13 -1.39
N THR A 257 14.48 43.53 -2.55
CA THR A 257 15.51 43.98 -3.51
C THR A 257 14.95 44.99 -4.51
N ASP A 258 13.68 44.86 -4.90
CA ASP A 258 12.97 45.80 -5.78
C ASP A 258 12.61 47.11 -5.06
N ASP A 259 12.66 47.15 -3.72
CA ASP A 259 12.52 48.36 -2.89
C ASP A 259 13.85 49.14 -2.70
N ILE A 260 14.95 48.73 -3.37
CA ILE A 260 16.26 49.43 -3.42
C ILE A 260 16.48 49.99 -4.82
#